data_AF-A0A972VEB5-F1
#
_entry.id   AF-A0A972VEB5-F1
#
_cell.length_a   1.000
_cell.length_b   1.000
_cell.length_c   1.000
_cell.angle_alpha   90.00
_cell.angle_beta   90.00
_cell.angle_gamma   90.00
#
_symmetry.space_group_name_H-M   'P 1'
#
loop_
_entity.id
_entity.type
_entity.pdbx_description
1 polymer ?
#
loop_
_entity_poly.entity_id
_entity_poly.type
_entity_poly.pdbx_seq_one_letter_code
_entity_poly.pdbx_strand_id
1 'polypeptide(L)'
;MNKLRRILVLSALFSLNTLASAQSAKIKVLVVEINPTLKSQDNQKASEFLDWADPETYVNEMIEDFRQSSHGLYNLEISEWIHVDEFPHFTSEITLNNGSKAHSLDEESFLEINKTWRWWDHPLSQQIPGFSFDYERMLQKHALLEKRAQGVFDQVWIVGVDPLATFEARMVGKTAYWINGATLVKDVNNFPVMNVSLFRTDVNLECFGHMFEAVLGRNHVENNKSGVFQTRTDHGYRNHIYKSGSVIKRDTLVNNQLVAVTLKSVDGWTEQVVQEEIQKQLKLHPLPLVELNTYEKFTAVDKFYPGQAAVGNMHYAPNSHGDYDWANETYVITSWVDWANNYPDLQGQTIVSNKTTWLKTGEQNGRAHHKWWFSMLPHAKGRDVDGYSHNWWTYLGPIDWVDTVEIQPVKKLVIGQFEVLSIKGIFRSTQEADISNDVVLTSSNPKVIRIVGQAIQGVSEGTATITAKRDGRQASIDVTARR
;
A
#
# COMPACT_ATOMS: atom_id res chain seq x y z
N MET A 1 -52.85 10.83 -45.71
CA MET A 1 -51.90 9.69 -45.82
C MET A 1 -50.48 10.22 -45.73
N ASN A 2 -49.73 9.68 -44.76
CA ASN A 2 -48.27 9.65 -44.60
C ASN A 2 -47.46 10.96 -44.48
N LYS A 3 -47.30 11.37 -43.22
CA LYS A 3 -46.03 11.86 -42.66
C LYS A 3 -44.97 10.75 -42.75
N LEU A 4 -43.76 11.02 -43.26
CA LEU A 4 -42.53 10.30 -42.86
C LEU A 4 -41.27 10.95 -43.45
N ARG A 5 -40.22 11.02 -42.61
CA ARG A 5 -38.78 11.16 -42.89
C ARG A 5 -38.18 12.55 -43.09
N ARG A 6 -37.83 13.18 -41.97
CA ARG A 6 -36.46 13.71 -41.74
C ARG A 6 -36.08 13.45 -40.28
N ILE A 7 -35.32 12.38 -40.04
CA ILE A 7 -34.55 12.18 -38.81
C ILE A 7 -33.10 12.22 -39.25
N LEU A 8 -32.33 13.15 -38.66
CA LEU A 8 -30.89 13.25 -38.84
C LEU A 8 -30.24 11.91 -38.48
N VAL A 9 -29.47 11.37 -39.42
CA VAL A 9 -28.42 10.41 -39.12
C VAL A 9 -27.26 11.21 -38.55
N LEU A 10 -27.21 11.38 -37.22
CA LEU A 10 -25.93 11.57 -36.53
C LEU A 10 -25.27 10.19 -36.50
N SER A 11 -24.52 9.89 -37.56
CA SER A 11 -23.67 8.71 -37.65
C SER A 11 -22.56 8.81 -36.60
N ALA A 12 -22.70 7.98 -35.57
CA ALA A 12 -21.65 7.34 -34.78
C ALA A 12 -20.20 7.76 -35.10
N LEU A 13 -19.72 8.75 -34.37
CA LEU A 13 -18.33 8.83 -33.94
C LEU A 13 -18.26 8.20 -32.54
N PHE A 14 -18.51 6.90 -32.46
CA PHE A 14 -18.24 6.11 -31.27
C PHE A 14 -17.33 4.95 -31.65
N SER A 15 -16.16 4.95 -31.01
CA SER A 15 -15.30 3.79 -30.77
C SER A 15 -14.78 3.04 -32.01
N LEU A 16 -13.79 3.65 -32.66
CA LEU A 16 -12.67 2.91 -33.27
C LEU A 16 -11.42 3.21 -32.42
N ASN A 17 -11.41 2.70 -31.19
CA ASN A 17 -10.17 2.32 -30.51
C ASN A 17 -10.24 0.82 -30.27
N THR A 18 -9.93 0.11 -31.35
CA THR A 18 -9.55 -1.30 -31.35
C THR A 18 -8.39 -1.53 -30.39
N LEU A 19 -8.58 -2.46 -29.45
CA LEU A 19 -7.56 -3.39 -28.94
C LEU A 19 -6.11 -2.86 -28.94
N ALA A 20 -5.87 -1.76 -28.23
CA ALA A 20 -4.60 -1.59 -27.56
C ALA A 20 -4.76 -2.27 -26.20
N SER A 21 -3.92 -3.25 -25.89
CA SER A 21 -3.61 -3.53 -24.49
C SER A 21 -3.33 -2.18 -23.84
N ALA A 22 -4.17 -1.75 -22.89
CA ALA A 22 -3.87 -0.58 -22.09
C ALA A 22 -2.61 -0.94 -21.30
N GLN A 23 -1.45 -0.57 -21.84
CA GLN A 23 -0.21 -0.63 -21.12
C GLN A 23 -0.43 0.22 -19.87
N SER A 24 -0.32 -0.40 -18.69
CA SER A 24 -0.46 0.30 -17.40
C SER A 24 0.42 1.55 -17.43
N ALA A 25 -0.12 2.70 -17.05
CA ALA A 25 0.63 3.95 -17.04
C ALA A 25 1.90 3.77 -16.20
N LYS A 26 3.03 4.29 -16.70
CA LYS A 26 4.30 4.22 -15.98
C LYS A 26 4.23 5.10 -14.72
N ILE A 27 4.74 4.58 -13.62
CA ILE A 27 4.90 5.29 -12.35
C ILE A 27 6.28 5.95 -12.37
N LYS A 28 6.31 7.28 -12.27
CA LYS A 28 7.56 8.05 -12.35
C LYS A 28 8.27 8.04 -10.99
N VAL A 29 9.53 7.62 -10.98
CA VAL A 29 10.36 7.56 -9.78
C VAL A 29 11.45 8.62 -9.87
N LEU A 30 11.45 9.56 -8.93
CA LEU A 30 12.59 10.42 -8.69
C LEU A 30 13.48 9.74 -7.66
N VAL A 31 14.76 9.59 -7.97
CA VAL A 31 15.70 8.97 -7.04
C VAL A 31 16.63 10.06 -6.47
N VAL A 32 16.75 10.09 -5.14
CA VAL A 32 17.72 10.90 -4.40
C VAL A 32 18.81 9.97 -3.93
N GLU A 33 19.95 10.00 -4.61
CA GLU A 33 21.12 9.18 -4.29
C GLU A 33 22.04 9.91 -3.31
N ILE A 34 22.19 9.39 -2.08
CA ILE A 34 23.09 9.88 -1.05
C ILE A 34 24.32 8.96 -1.00
N ASN A 35 25.33 9.33 -1.78
CA ASN A 35 26.55 8.56 -1.97
C ASN A 35 27.76 9.52 -2.03
N PRO A 36 28.25 9.96 -0.86
CA PRO A 36 29.30 10.96 -0.77
C PRO A 36 30.62 10.43 -1.30
N THR A 37 31.42 11.34 -1.86
CA THR A 37 32.80 11.09 -2.29
C THR A 37 33.73 11.15 -1.09
N LEU A 38 34.51 10.08 -0.87
CA LEU A 38 35.48 9.96 0.22
C LEU A 38 36.85 10.51 -0.24
N LYS A 39 37.17 11.74 0.14
CA LYS A 39 38.38 12.44 -0.32
C LYS A 39 39.67 11.79 0.18
N SER A 40 39.62 11.19 1.36
CA SER A 40 40.75 10.46 1.95
C SER A 40 40.94 9.06 1.36
N GLN A 41 39.96 8.56 0.60
CA GLN A 41 39.98 7.24 -0.05
C GLN A 41 40.04 7.42 -1.58
N ASP A 42 41.03 8.19 -2.05
CA ASP A 42 41.27 8.44 -3.48
C ASP A 42 40.06 8.96 -4.29
N ASN A 43 39.13 9.66 -3.62
CA ASN A 43 37.86 10.13 -4.19
C ASN A 43 36.92 9.01 -4.68
N GLN A 44 36.99 7.82 -4.08
CA GLN A 44 35.98 6.78 -4.28
C GLN A 44 34.61 7.21 -3.75
N LYS A 45 33.54 6.69 -4.35
CA LYS A 45 32.21 6.78 -3.74
C LYS A 45 32.15 5.93 -2.48
N ALA A 46 31.37 6.36 -1.48
CA ALA A 46 31.20 5.63 -0.24
C ALA A 46 30.70 4.20 -0.46
N SER A 47 29.78 3.99 -1.40
CA SER A 47 29.31 2.64 -1.77
C SER A 47 30.43 1.78 -2.37
N GLU A 48 31.28 2.35 -3.24
CA GLU A 48 32.41 1.65 -3.86
C GLU A 48 33.46 1.25 -2.82
N PHE A 49 33.82 2.17 -1.91
CA PHE A 49 34.78 1.91 -0.84
C PHE A 49 34.33 0.80 0.10
N LEU A 50 33.02 0.71 0.38
CA LEU A 50 32.44 -0.29 1.27
C LEU A 50 32.11 -1.62 0.58
N ASP A 51 32.37 -1.75 -0.73
CA ASP A 51 31.96 -2.90 -1.55
C ASP A 51 30.45 -3.18 -1.43
N TRP A 52 29.66 -2.10 -1.42
CA TRP A 52 28.20 -2.15 -1.42
C TRP A 52 27.67 -2.07 -2.84
N ALA A 53 26.36 -2.31 -2.99
CA ALA A 53 25.75 -2.32 -4.31
C ALA A 53 25.95 -1.00 -5.06
N ASP A 54 26.21 -1.12 -6.36
CA ASP A 54 26.15 -0.01 -7.29
C ASP A 54 24.70 0.53 -7.36
N PRO A 55 24.48 1.84 -7.12
CA PRO A 55 23.13 2.41 -7.07
C PRO A 55 22.32 2.22 -8.37
N GLU A 56 22.91 2.48 -9.54
CA GLU A 56 22.19 2.33 -10.83
C GLU A 56 21.77 0.90 -11.06
N THR A 57 22.73 -0.01 -10.94
CA THR A 57 22.54 -1.43 -11.21
C THR A 57 21.44 -1.95 -10.30
N TYR A 58 21.52 -1.66 -9.00
CA TYR A 58 20.58 -2.18 -8.04
C TYR A 58 19.17 -1.58 -8.17
N VAL A 59 19.04 -0.27 -8.42
CA VAL A 59 17.73 0.36 -8.66
C VAL A 59 17.06 -0.23 -9.91
N ASN A 60 17.82 -0.44 -10.99
CA ASN A 60 17.29 -1.06 -12.21
C ASN A 60 16.88 -2.52 -11.99
N GLU A 61 17.65 -3.28 -11.20
CA GLU A 61 17.25 -4.62 -10.78
C GLU A 61 15.93 -4.61 -9.98
N MET A 62 15.75 -3.67 -9.05
CA MET A 62 14.50 -3.56 -8.30
C MET A 62 13.32 -3.20 -9.19
N ILE A 63 13.49 -2.30 -10.16
CA ILE A 63 12.46 -1.98 -11.15
C ILE A 63 12.05 -3.23 -11.93
N GLU A 64 13.02 -4.05 -12.33
CA GLU A 64 12.78 -5.30 -13.04
C GLU A 64 12.11 -6.35 -12.13
N ASP A 65 12.52 -6.46 -10.87
CA ASP A 65 11.88 -7.31 -9.88
C ASP A 65 10.40 -6.95 -9.71
N PHE A 66 10.06 -5.66 -9.63
CA PHE A 66 8.68 -5.21 -9.58
C PHE A 66 7.93 -5.51 -10.88
N ARG A 67 8.54 -5.26 -12.04
CA ARG A 67 7.90 -5.54 -13.33
C ARG A 67 7.56 -7.02 -13.48
N GLN A 68 8.49 -7.91 -13.13
CA GLN A 68 8.27 -9.35 -13.18
C GLN A 68 7.24 -9.81 -12.14
N SER A 69 7.40 -9.40 -10.89
CA SER A 69 6.55 -9.84 -9.78
C SER A 69 5.16 -9.21 -9.83
N SER A 70 4.92 -8.19 -10.66
CA SER A 70 3.60 -7.59 -10.86
C SER A 70 2.91 -8.04 -12.14
N HIS A 71 3.45 -9.03 -12.87
CA HIS A 71 2.92 -9.43 -14.17
C HIS A 71 2.88 -8.28 -15.19
N GLY A 72 3.80 -7.31 -15.06
CA GLY A 72 3.86 -6.10 -15.89
C GLY A 72 2.82 -5.04 -15.55
N LEU A 73 2.17 -5.11 -14.38
CA LEU A 73 1.14 -4.15 -13.96
C LEU A 73 1.71 -2.95 -13.19
N TYR A 74 2.85 -3.13 -12.53
CA TYR A 74 3.56 -2.09 -11.78
C TYR A 74 4.84 -1.73 -12.53
N ASN A 75 4.71 -0.80 -13.47
CA ASN A 75 5.80 -0.36 -14.34
C ASN A 75 6.40 0.93 -13.80
N LEU A 76 7.64 0.86 -13.34
CA LEU A 76 8.38 2.01 -12.83
C LEU A 76 9.28 2.58 -13.93
N GLU A 77 9.45 3.89 -13.93
CA GLU A 77 10.39 4.60 -14.80
C GLU A 77 11.09 5.69 -14.01
N ILE A 78 12.42 5.73 -14.09
CA ILE A 78 13.19 6.81 -13.48
C ILE A 78 12.90 8.10 -14.24
N SER A 79 12.30 9.07 -13.57
CA SER A 79 12.02 10.39 -14.13
C SER A 79 13.17 11.36 -13.94
N GLU A 80 13.93 11.22 -12.85
CA GLU A 80 15.06 12.07 -12.53
C GLU A 80 15.99 11.38 -11.53
N TRP A 81 17.28 11.65 -11.67
CA TRP A 81 18.29 11.28 -10.68
C TRP A 81 18.94 12.50 -10.05
N ILE A 82 18.90 12.57 -8.72
CA ILE A 82 19.55 13.62 -7.94
C ILE A 82 20.72 13.00 -7.18
N HIS A 83 21.95 13.29 -7.61
CA HIS A 83 23.16 12.89 -6.92
C HIS A 83 23.50 13.87 -5.80
N VAL A 84 23.58 13.38 -4.57
CA VAL A 84 23.89 14.15 -3.36
C VAL A 84 25.28 13.75 -2.87
N ASP A 85 26.26 14.61 -3.14
CA ASP A 85 27.66 14.45 -2.69
C ASP A 85 27.86 14.98 -1.25
N GLU A 86 26.99 14.55 -0.34
CA GLU A 86 26.98 14.92 1.07
C GLU A 86 26.59 13.69 1.90
N PHE A 87 27.02 13.62 3.16
CA PHE A 87 26.53 12.61 4.09
C PHE A 87 25.04 12.86 4.45
N PRO A 88 24.31 11.82 4.92
CA PRO A 88 22.94 11.97 5.37
C PRO A 88 22.81 13.09 6.42
N HIS A 89 21.74 13.90 6.30
CA HIS A 89 21.46 14.98 7.24
C HIS A 89 20.35 14.55 8.20
N PHE A 90 20.55 14.85 9.49
CA PHE A 90 19.68 14.47 10.59
C PHE A 90 19.07 15.70 11.26
N THR A 91 17.86 15.53 11.77
CA THR A 91 17.14 16.55 12.56
C THR A 91 17.77 16.84 13.91
N SER A 92 18.58 15.92 14.45
CA SER A 92 19.29 16.08 15.72
C SER A 92 20.80 16.20 15.49
N GLU A 93 21.47 16.98 16.33
CA GLU A 93 22.93 17.01 16.35
C GLU A 93 23.49 15.69 16.91
N ILE A 94 24.58 15.23 16.31
CA ILE A 94 25.40 14.12 16.78
C ILE A 94 26.81 14.62 17.11
N THR A 95 27.48 13.95 18.05
CA THR A 95 28.88 14.24 18.36
C THR A 95 29.76 13.43 17.40
N LEU A 96 30.57 14.11 16.59
CA LEU A 96 31.49 13.52 15.61
C LEU A 96 32.74 12.94 16.29
N ASN A 97 33.55 12.19 15.53
CA ASN A 97 34.77 11.55 16.05
C ASN A 97 35.77 12.57 16.63
N ASN A 98 35.85 13.76 16.02
CA ASN A 98 36.68 14.87 16.48
C ASN A 98 36.09 15.64 17.69
N GLY A 99 34.94 15.22 18.23
CA GLY A 99 34.26 15.83 19.37
C GLY A 99 33.37 17.04 19.05
N SER A 100 33.34 17.50 17.78
CA SER A 100 32.42 18.55 17.35
C SER A 100 30.98 18.04 17.23
N LYS A 101 30.01 18.96 17.20
CA LYS A 101 28.59 18.63 16.98
C LYS A 101 28.16 19.05 15.59
N ALA A 102 27.41 18.18 14.91
CA ALA A 102 26.87 18.45 13.58
C ALA A 102 25.56 17.69 13.35
N HIS A 103 24.79 18.13 12.36
CA HIS A 103 23.59 17.45 11.88
C HIS A 103 23.89 16.39 10.80
N SER A 104 25.15 16.10 10.50
CA SER A 104 25.56 15.14 9.48
C SER A 104 26.92 14.59 9.85
N LEU A 105 27.23 13.36 9.41
CA LEU A 105 28.57 12.79 9.57
C LEU A 105 29.59 13.57 8.74
N ASP A 106 30.81 13.68 9.24
CA ASP A 106 31.97 13.96 8.40
C ASP A 106 32.59 12.64 7.92
N GLU A 107 33.53 12.75 6.97
CA GLU A 107 34.19 11.58 6.39
C GLU A 107 34.93 10.75 7.44
N GLU A 108 35.60 11.40 8.40
CA GLU A 108 36.31 10.72 9.48
C GLU A 108 35.36 9.87 10.33
N SER A 109 34.22 10.44 10.74
CA SER A 109 33.21 9.72 11.55
C SER A 109 32.51 8.62 10.75
N PHE A 110 32.26 8.84 9.46
CA PHE A 110 31.68 7.81 8.58
C PHE A 110 32.63 6.61 8.42
N LEU A 111 33.91 6.89 8.16
CA LEU A 111 34.93 5.85 8.06
C LEU A 111 35.08 5.12 9.39
N GLU A 112 35.08 5.83 10.52
CA GLU A 112 35.15 5.23 11.86
C GLU A 112 34.01 4.23 12.09
N ILE A 113 32.76 4.65 11.84
CA ILE A 113 31.58 3.82 12.04
C ILE A 113 31.62 2.56 11.15
N ASN A 114 32.15 2.70 9.93
CA ASN A 114 32.21 1.61 8.94
C ASN A 114 33.53 0.82 8.96
N LYS A 115 34.42 1.02 9.94
CA LYS A 115 35.61 0.17 10.14
C LYS A 115 35.25 -1.30 10.39
N THR A 116 34.06 -1.55 10.91
CA THR A 116 33.51 -2.89 11.10
C THR A 116 32.25 -3.03 10.26
N TRP A 117 31.94 -4.26 9.87
CA TRP A 117 30.70 -4.61 9.16
C TRP A 117 29.41 -4.36 9.97
N ARG A 118 29.51 -3.84 11.20
CA ARG A 118 28.40 -3.62 12.14
C ARG A 118 28.30 -2.15 12.54
N TRP A 119 28.12 -1.28 11.54
CA TRP A 119 27.98 0.17 11.77
C TRP A 119 26.90 0.51 12.81
N TRP A 120 25.80 -0.25 12.82
CA TRP A 120 24.68 -0.03 13.74
C TRP A 120 25.06 -0.26 15.21
N ASP A 121 26.01 -1.13 15.51
CA ASP A 121 26.47 -1.38 16.88
C ASP A 121 27.48 -0.31 17.37
N HIS A 122 27.96 0.57 16.49
CA HIS A 122 28.97 1.56 16.83
C HIS A 122 28.41 2.67 17.73
N PRO A 123 29.12 3.10 18.80
CA PRO A 123 28.65 4.16 19.70
C PRO A 123 28.30 5.49 19.02
N LEU A 124 29.03 5.88 17.96
CA LEU A 124 28.69 7.06 17.16
C LEU A 124 27.36 6.87 16.41
N SER A 125 27.09 5.67 15.88
CA SER A 125 25.83 5.38 15.20
C SER A 125 24.64 5.36 16.17
N GLN A 126 24.85 4.86 17.40
CA GLN A 126 23.81 4.82 18.44
C GLN A 126 23.35 6.21 18.91
N GLN A 127 24.13 7.26 18.63
CA GLN A 127 23.72 8.65 18.87
C GLN A 127 22.72 9.16 17.82
N ILE A 128 22.71 8.60 16.61
CA ILE A 128 21.80 9.00 15.53
C ILE A 128 20.41 8.47 15.89
N PRO A 129 19.44 9.34 16.24
CA PRO A 129 18.12 8.83 16.60
C PRO A 129 17.49 8.12 15.40
N GLY A 130 16.83 6.98 15.64
CA GLY A 130 16.08 6.29 14.59
C GLY A 130 15.07 7.22 13.93
N PHE A 131 14.95 7.12 12.60
CA PHE A 131 14.03 7.93 11.79
C PHE A 131 14.31 9.45 11.80
N SER A 132 15.53 9.87 12.16
CA SER A 132 15.92 11.27 12.28
C SER A 132 16.33 11.94 10.98
N PHE A 133 16.34 11.25 9.84
CA PHE A 133 16.64 11.83 8.53
C PHE A 133 15.83 13.11 8.27
N ASP A 134 16.49 14.16 7.79
CA ASP A 134 15.88 15.47 7.58
C ASP A 134 15.14 15.56 6.24
N TYR A 135 13.94 14.98 6.23
CA TYR A 135 13.03 15.02 5.08
C TYR A 135 12.67 16.45 4.65
N GLU A 136 12.52 17.38 5.60
CA GLU A 136 12.17 18.77 5.29
C GLU A 136 13.29 19.45 4.50
N ARG A 137 14.55 19.26 4.95
CA ARG A 137 15.73 19.73 4.20
C ARG A 137 15.79 19.12 2.80
N MET A 138 15.60 17.80 2.67
CA MET A 138 15.62 17.14 1.36
C MET A 138 14.55 17.71 0.41
N LEU A 139 13.30 17.84 0.88
CA LEU A 139 12.20 18.36 0.08
C LEU A 139 12.45 19.81 -0.37
N GLN A 140 12.99 20.66 0.51
CA GLN A 140 13.30 22.05 0.21
C GLN A 140 14.50 22.18 -0.73
N LYS A 141 15.63 21.53 -0.40
CA LYS A 141 16.89 21.62 -1.15
C LYS A 141 16.73 21.21 -2.61
N HIS A 142 15.83 20.27 -2.90
CA HIS A 142 15.62 19.70 -4.23
C HIS A 142 14.30 20.12 -4.88
N ALA A 143 13.59 21.10 -4.30
CA ALA A 143 12.31 21.61 -4.78
C ALA A 143 11.28 20.51 -5.09
N LEU A 144 11.24 19.45 -4.27
CA LEU A 144 10.46 18.25 -4.57
C LEU A 144 8.95 18.50 -4.56
N LEU A 145 8.47 19.46 -3.77
CA LEU A 145 7.05 19.83 -3.76
C LEU A 145 6.62 20.49 -5.07
N GLU A 146 7.45 21.37 -5.63
CA GLU A 146 7.20 22.01 -6.93
C GLU A 146 7.22 20.98 -8.06
N LYS A 147 8.21 20.10 -8.06
CA LYS A 147 8.31 18.99 -9.01
C LYS A 147 7.11 18.04 -8.92
N ARG A 148 6.62 17.74 -7.72
CA ARG A 148 5.39 16.94 -7.54
C ARG A 148 4.18 17.66 -8.12
N ALA A 149 4.01 18.96 -7.84
CA ALA A 149 2.91 19.76 -8.36
C ALA A 149 2.90 19.84 -9.90
N GLN A 150 4.08 19.75 -10.52
CA GLN A 150 4.26 19.72 -11.98
C GLN A 150 4.14 18.30 -12.59
N GLY A 151 3.93 17.25 -11.78
CA GLY A 151 3.82 15.88 -12.26
C GLY A 151 5.14 15.28 -12.78
N VAL A 152 6.28 15.78 -12.28
CA VAL A 152 7.62 15.27 -12.63
C VAL A 152 7.81 13.84 -12.14
N PHE A 153 7.34 13.53 -10.93
CA PHE A 153 7.43 12.21 -10.31
C PHE A 153 6.14 11.84 -9.57
N ASP A 154 5.99 10.53 -9.33
CA ASP A 154 4.93 9.91 -8.53
C ASP A 154 5.45 9.31 -7.22
N GLN A 155 6.72 8.90 -7.20
CA GLN A 155 7.40 8.37 -6.01
C GLN A 155 8.80 8.99 -5.87
N VAL A 156 9.29 9.05 -4.63
CA VAL A 156 10.70 9.37 -4.34
C VAL A 156 11.37 8.16 -3.71
N TRP A 157 12.52 7.75 -4.22
CA TRP A 157 13.35 6.72 -3.57
C TRP A 157 14.61 7.38 -3.03
N ILE A 158 14.86 7.23 -1.73
CA ILE A 158 16.13 7.61 -1.10
C ILE A 158 17.03 6.39 -1.21
N VAL A 159 18.03 6.48 -2.08
CA VAL A 159 19.04 5.43 -2.30
C VAL A 159 20.31 5.91 -1.62
N GLY A 160 20.91 5.16 -0.71
CA GLY A 160 22.14 5.67 -0.13
C GLY A 160 22.85 4.76 0.85
N VAL A 161 23.97 5.30 1.35
CA VAL A 161 24.82 4.65 2.33
C VAL A 161 24.31 4.86 3.75
N ASP A 162 24.29 3.78 4.53
CA ASP A 162 23.93 3.80 5.93
C ASP A 162 25.05 4.38 6.83
N PRO A 163 24.70 5.02 7.96
CA PRO A 163 23.36 5.16 8.54
C PRO A 163 22.51 6.27 7.89
N LEU A 164 21.43 5.89 7.18
CA LEU A 164 20.50 6.86 6.59
C LEU A 164 19.52 7.45 7.61
N ALA A 165 19.11 6.66 8.59
CA ALA A 165 18.08 7.00 9.58
C ALA A 165 16.74 7.45 8.97
N THR A 166 16.37 6.88 7.82
CA THR A 166 15.06 7.06 7.18
C THR A 166 14.03 6.09 7.75
N PHE A 167 12.74 6.42 7.66
CA PHE A 167 11.68 5.42 7.65
C PHE A 167 11.82 4.52 6.41
N GLU A 168 11.40 3.26 6.52
CA GLU A 168 11.33 2.31 5.40
C GLU A 168 10.38 2.81 4.30
N ALA A 169 9.25 3.39 4.71
CA ALA A 169 8.30 4.03 3.81
C ALA A 169 7.57 5.17 4.52
N ARG A 170 7.39 6.30 3.84
CA ARG A 170 6.72 7.50 4.37
C ARG A 170 5.83 8.14 3.32
N MET A 171 4.61 8.50 3.71
CA MET A 171 3.73 9.29 2.83
C MET A 171 3.95 10.78 3.04
N VAL A 172 4.10 11.52 1.94
CA VAL A 172 4.11 12.98 1.89
C VAL A 172 2.93 13.47 1.06
N GLY A 173 2.22 14.51 1.52
CA GLY A 173 1.14 15.14 0.75
C GLY A 173 -0.06 15.59 1.59
N LYS A 174 -1.07 16.15 0.92
CA LYS A 174 -2.17 16.89 1.56
C LYS A 174 -3.08 16.00 2.40
N THR A 175 -3.25 14.75 1.98
CA THR A 175 -4.02 13.71 2.69
C THR A 175 -3.12 12.53 3.05
N ALA A 176 -1.86 12.80 3.40
CA ALA A 176 -0.90 11.77 3.75
C ALA A 176 -1.42 10.87 4.89
N TYR A 177 -1.20 9.57 4.75
CA TYR A 177 -1.56 8.57 5.74
C TYR A 177 -0.39 7.62 6.00
N TRP A 178 -0.40 6.97 7.15
CA TRP A 178 0.71 6.11 7.56
C TRP A 178 0.86 4.90 6.63
N ILE A 179 2.09 4.68 6.15
CA ILE A 179 2.54 3.57 5.30
C ILE A 179 3.85 2.97 5.81
N ASN A 180 4.00 2.82 7.13
CA ASN A 180 5.26 2.46 7.82
C ASN A 180 6.25 3.58 8.10
N GLY A 181 5.71 4.79 8.22
CA GLY A 181 6.46 5.96 8.65
C GLY A 181 5.54 7.09 9.06
N ALA A 182 6.04 7.97 9.93
CA ALA A 182 5.30 9.17 10.31
C ALA A 182 4.96 9.98 9.05
N THR A 183 3.75 10.50 8.92
CA THR A 183 3.35 11.24 7.70
C THR A 183 4.04 12.59 7.63
N LEU A 184 4.09 13.19 6.44
CA LEU A 184 4.45 14.59 6.28
C LEU A 184 3.39 15.33 5.46
N VAL A 185 2.63 16.21 6.11
CA VAL A 185 1.54 16.93 5.44
C VAL A 185 2.10 18.11 4.66
N LYS A 186 1.83 18.15 3.35
CA LYS A 186 2.27 19.19 2.41
C LYS A 186 1.15 19.45 1.39
N ASP A 187 1.02 20.68 0.89
CA ASP A 187 -0.05 21.05 -0.04
C ASP A 187 0.23 20.60 -1.49
N VAL A 188 0.39 19.29 -1.66
CA VAL A 188 0.58 18.61 -2.95
C VAL A 188 -0.15 17.26 -2.92
N ASN A 189 -0.39 16.67 -4.10
CA ASN A 189 -0.90 15.31 -4.17
C ASN A 189 0.07 14.34 -3.51
N ASN A 190 -0.49 13.33 -2.84
CA ASN A 190 0.27 12.33 -2.11
C ASN A 190 1.34 11.65 -3.00
N PHE A 191 2.49 11.36 -2.41
CA PHE A 191 3.55 10.53 -2.98
C PHE A 191 4.30 9.81 -1.85
N PRO A 192 4.68 8.54 -2.06
CA PRO A 192 5.51 7.83 -1.11
C PRO A 192 6.99 8.25 -1.27
N VAL A 193 7.69 8.22 -0.14
CA VAL A 193 9.15 8.31 -0.04
C VAL A 193 9.63 6.98 0.52
N MET A 194 10.41 6.25 -0.28
CA MET A 194 10.86 4.89 0.00
C MET A 194 12.34 4.86 0.36
N ASN A 195 12.73 4.00 1.30
CA ASN A 195 14.13 3.71 1.59
C ASN A 195 14.65 2.60 0.66
N VAL A 196 15.86 2.79 0.14
CA VAL A 196 16.62 1.79 -0.60
C VAL A 196 18.06 1.81 -0.08
N SER A 197 18.39 0.87 0.81
CA SER A 197 19.74 0.69 1.35
C SER A 197 20.64 -0.01 0.34
N LEU A 198 21.85 0.52 0.14
CA LEU A 198 22.87 -0.14 -0.70
C LEU A 198 23.57 -1.31 0.00
N PHE A 199 23.44 -1.40 1.32
CA PHE A 199 23.97 -2.48 2.15
C PHE A 199 23.01 -3.67 2.25
N ARG A 200 21.71 -3.39 2.46
CA ARG A 200 20.65 -4.40 2.70
C ARG A 200 19.87 -4.76 1.44
N THR A 201 20.59 -5.19 0.40
CA THR A 201 19.98 -5.57 -0.88
C THR A 201 19.04 -6.79 -0.77
N ASP A 202 19.13 -7.52 0.35
CA ASP A 202 18.31 -8.68 0.70
C ASP A 202 16.86 -8.34 1.04
N VAL A 203 16.56 -7.12 1.47
CA VAL A 203 15.25 -6.78 2.07
C VAL A 203 14.67 -5.44 1.63
N ASN A 204 15.25 -4.71 0.67
CA ASN A 204 14.67 -3.42 0.24
C ASN A 204 13.23 -3.55 -0.28
N LEU A 205 12.86 -4.70 -0.85
CA LEU A 205 11.48 -4.97 -1.27
C LEU A 205 10.47 -4.98 -0.09
N GLU A 206 10.93 -5.24 1.13
CA GLU A 206 10.14 -5.15 2.37
C GLU A 206 9.57 -3.75 2.59
N CYS A 207 10.37 -2.72 2.34
CA CYS A 207 9.96 -1.31 2.47
C CYS A 207 8.71 -1.03 1.64
N PHE A 208 8.63 -1.58 0.42
CA PHE A 208 7.48 -1.46 -0.46
C PHE A 208 6.33 -2.36 -0.03
N GLY A 209 6.65 -3.55 0.49
CA GLY A 209 5.67 -4.44 1.09
C GLY A 209 4.89 -3.77 2.21
N HIS A 210 5.56 -3.07 3.11
CA HIS A 210 4.91 -2.27 4.16
C HIS A 210 3.92 -1.23 3.61
N MET A 211 4.31 -0.50 2.56
CA MET A 211 3.41 0.45 1.90
C MET A 211 2.19 -0.26 1.34
N PHE A 212 2.39 -1.40 0.68
CA PHE A 212 1.32 -2.17 0.06
C PHE A 212 0.37 -2.75 1.10
N GLU A 213 0.91 -3.31 2.19
CA GLU A 213 0.14 -3.80 3.33
C GLU A 213 -0.70 -2.69 3.96
N ALA A 214 -0.15 -1.49 4.09
CA ALA A 214 -0.88 -0.33 4.62
C ALA A 214 -2.02 0.11 3.69
N VAL A 215 -1.80 0.13 2.38
CA VAL A 215 -2.82 0.52 1.38
C VAL A 215 -3.94 -0.52 1.32
N LEU A 216 -3.60 -1.79 1.11
CA LEU A 216 -4.56 -2.87 1.00
C LEU A 216 -5.29 -3.09 2.32
N GLY A 217 -4.54 -3.06 3.44
CA GLY A 217 -5.08 -3.09 4.78
C GLY A 217 -6.14 -2.02 4.94
N ARG A 218 -5.81 -0.73 4.78
CA ARG A 218 -6.79 0.37 4.97
C ARG A 218 -8.03 0.23 4.08
N ASN A 219 -7.83 0.00 2.78
CA ASN A 219 -8.93 -0.12 1.83
C ASN A 219 -9.91 -1.25 2.21
N HIS A 220 -9.40 -2.42 2.63
CA HIS A 220 -10.23 -3.57 2.98
C HIS A 220 -10.65 -3.60 4.47
N VAL A 221 -10.00 -2.80 5.34
CA VAL A 221 -10.25 -2.72 6.80
C VAL A 221 -11.32 -1.69 7.17
N GLU A 222 -11.73 -0.77 6.29
CA GLU A 222 -12.86 0.13 6.61
C GLU A 222 -14.21 -0.61 6.78
N ASN A 223 -14.23 -1.95 6.60
CA ASN A 223 -15.29 -2.88 7.02
C ASN A 223 -14.76 -4.05 7.90
N ASN A 224 -13.73 -3.81 8.72
CA ASN A 224 -13.08 -4.85 9.53
C ASN A 224 -13.97 -5.36 10.67
N LYS A 225 -14.30 -6.66 10.64
CA LYS A 225 -15.00 -7.36 11.73
C LYS A 225 -14.06 -7.89 12.82
N SER A 226 -12.78 -8.07 12.50
CA SER A 226 -11.77 -8.69 13.37
C SER A 226 -11.04 -7.70 14.26
N GLY A 227 -10.78 -6.48 13.78
CA GLY A 227 -9.88 -5.53 14.45
C GLY A 227 -8.43 -6.03 14.58
N VAL A 228 -8.09 -7.20 13.99
CA VAL A 228 -6.82 -7.91 14.22
C VAL A 228 -5.70 -7.36 13.33
N PHE A 229 -6.00 -6.74 12.19
CA PHE A 229 -4.97 -6.33 11.23
C PHE A 229 -4.40 -4.92 11.38
N GLN A 230 -4.97 -4.06 12.23
CA GLN A 230 -4.26 -2.82 12.60
C GLN A 230 -3.07 -3.09 13.54
N THR A 231 -2.91 -4.31 14.06
CA THR A 231 -1.97 -4.58 15.17
C THR A 231 -0.92 -5.66 14.89
N ARG A 232 -0.88 -6.29 13.71
CA ARG A 232 0.02 -7.44 13.45
C ARG A 232 1.15 -7.24 12.43
N THR A 233 1.35 -6.04 11.89
CA THR A 233 2.69 -5.63 11.43
C THR A 233 3.48 -5.24 12.68
N ASP A 234 4.17 -6.21 13.30
CA ASP A 234 4.76 -6.11 14.64
C ASP A 234 5.78 -4.94 14.79
N HIS A 235 6.27 -4.37 13.69
CA HIS A 235 7.20 -3.24 13.67
C HIS A 235 6.55 -1.86 13.77
N GLY A 236 5.33 -1.67 13.25
CA GLY A 236 4.76 -0.34 13.03
C GLY A 236 3.91 0.24 14.17
N TYR A 237 3.10 -0.60 14.82
CA TYR A 237 2.14 -0.13 15.83
C TYR A 237 2.66 -0.18 17.27
N ARG A 238 3.70 -0.97 17.56
CA ARG A 238 4.31 -1.03 18.90
C ARG A 238 5.04 0.25 19.28
N ASN A 239 5.60 0.99 18.32
CA ASN A 239 6.52 2.12 18.61
C ASN A 239 5.96 3.53 18.38
N HIS A 240 4.90 3.73 17.57
CA HIS A 240 4.46 5.10 17.20
C HIS A 240 3.46 5.78 18.15
N ILE A 241 2.89 5.05 19.12
CA ILE A 241 1.94 5.65 20.08
C ILE A 241 2.66 6.32 21.27
N TYR A 242 3.99 6.22 21.38
CA TYR A 242 4.72 6.65 22.57
C TYR A 242 5.35 8.06 22.52
N LYS A 243 5.29 8.83 21.42
CA LYS A 243 6.09 10.08 21.31
C LYS A 243 5.44 11.37 20.81
N SER A 244 4.18 11.40 20.37
CA SER A 244 3.49 12.69 20.18
C SER A 244 2.65 12.97 21.43
N GLY A 245 2.92 14.08 22.12
CA GLY A 245 2.22 14.53 23.34
C GLY A 245 0.77 14.94 23.11
N SER A 246 0.05 14.21 22.28
CA SER A 246 -1.38 14.33 22.04
C SER A 246 -2.05 13.11 22.67
N VAL A 247 -2.91 13.34 23.66
CA VAL A 247 -3.83 12.32 24.17
C VAL A 247 -4.63 11.79 22.99
N ILE A 248 -4.37 10.54 22.57
CA ILE A 248 -5.20 9.84 21.58
C ILE A 248 -5.78 8.58 22.22
N LYS A 249 -7.11 8.53 22.12
CA LYS A 249 -8.03 7.46 22.47
C LYS A 249 -7.62 6.17 21.75
N ARG A 250 -7.68 5.04 22.45
CA ARG A 250 -7.69 3.72 21.79
C ARG A 250 -9.12 3.44 21.34
N ASP A 251 -9.30 3.08 20.08
CA ASP A 251 -10.55 2.46 19.65
C ASP A 251 -10.42 0.95 19.86
N THR A 252 -11.29 0.38 20.69
CA THR A 252 -11.40 -1.07 20.90
C THR A 252 -12.87 -1.46 20.78
N LEU A 253 -13.16 -2.52 20.02
CA LEU A 253 -14.52 -3.01 19.78
C LEU A 253 -15.11 -3.68 21.03
N VAL A 254 -16.32 -3.28 21.43
CA VAL A 254 -17.16 -3.97 22.43
C VAL A 254 -18.58 -4.12 21.86
N ASN A 255 -19.12 -5.34 21.83
CA ASN A 255 -20.51 -5.68 21.42
C ASN A 255 -20.96 -5.17 20.03
N ASN A 256 -20.11 -5.29 19.00
CA ASN A 256 -20.47 -4.94 17.62
C ASN A 256 -21.02 -3.51 17.41
N GLN A 257 -20.72 -2.60 18.33
CA GLN A 257 -20.80 -1.16 18.10
C GLN A 257 -19.41 -0.56 18.28
N LEU A 258 -19.14 0.49 17.50
CA LEU A 258 -17.92 1.28 17.60
C LEU A 258 -17.95 2.01 18.95
N VAL A 259 -17.31 1.42 19.97
CA VAL A 259 -17.08 2.12 21.23
C VAL A 259 -15.71 2.77 21.11
N ALA A 260 -15.71 4.08 20.87
CA ALA A 260 -14.51 4.88 21.12
C ALA A 260 -14.14 4.72 22.59
N VAL A 261 -13.13 3.93 22.91
CA VAL A 261 -12.64 3.80 24.29
C VAL A 261 -11.81 5.04 24.59
N THR A 262 -12.53 6.09 24.95
CA THR A 262 -11.95 7.18 25.71
C THR A 262 -11.65 6.65 27.11
N LEU A 263 -10.49 6.02 27.32
CA LEU A 263 -9.94 5.93 28.67
C LEU A 263 -9.50 7.34 29.05
N LYS A 264 -10.46 8.15 29.52
CA LYS A 264 -10.14 8.96 30.70
C LYS A 264 -9.77 7.95 31.77
N SER A 265 -8.73 8.23 32.53
CA SER A 265 -8.50 7.58 33.82
C SER A 265 -9.86 7.34 34.49
N VAL A 266 -10.30 6.09 34.58
CA VAL A 266 -11.45 5.75 35.41
C VAL A 266 -10.89 5.80 36.82
N ASP A 267 -11.34 6.78 37.60
CA ASP A 267 -10.95 6.84 39.01
C ASP A 267 -11.20 5.48 39.66
N GLY A 268 -10.13 4.87 40.18
CA GLY A 268 -10.19 3.61 40.93
C GLY A 268 -9.68 2.36 40.23
N TRP A 269 -9.25 2.41 38.96
CA TRP A 269 -8.59 1.26 38.31
C TRP A 269 -7.07 1.36 38.47
N THR A 270 -6.44 0.29 38.95
CA THR A 270 -4.98 0.20 39.01
C THR A 270 -4.42 -0.21 37.64
N GLU A 271 -3.19 0.19 37.35
CA GLU A 271 -2.47 -0.17 36.11
C GLU A 271 -2.46 -1.69 35.86
N GLN A 272 -2.41 -2.48 36.93
CA GLN A 272 -2.46 -3.93 36.90
C GLN A 272 -3.79 -4.48 36.34
N VAL A 273 -4.95 -3.90 36.71
CA VAL A 273 -6.26 -4.35 36.20
C VAL A 273 -6.40 -4.03 34.70
N VAL A 274 -5.84 -2.90 34.26
CA VAL A 274 -5.79 -2.55 32.83
C VAL A 274 -4.91 -3.55 32.05
N GLN A 275 -3.75 -3.93 32.59
CA GLN A 275 -2.88 -4.92 31.97
C GLN A 275 -3.49 -6.33 31.96
N GLU A 276 -4.18 -6.74 33.02
CA GLU A 276 -4.83 -8.05 33.10
C GLU A 276 -6.02 -8.18 32.12
N GLU A 277 -6.82 -7.13 31.93
CA GLU A 277 -7.92 -7.14 30.96
C GLU A 277 -7.42 -7.07 29.50
N ILE A 278 -6.32 -6.34 29.25
CA ILE A 278 -5.60 -6.36 27.95
C ILE A 278 -5.05 -7.76 27.66
N GLN A 279 -4.41 -8.41 28.63
CA GLN A 279 -3.88 -9.78 28.49
C GLN A 279 -5.00 -10.81 28.29
N LYS A 280 -6.19 -10.56 28.83
CA LYS A 280 -7.37 -11.40 28.61
C LYS A 280 -7.97 -11.24 27.21
N GLN A 281 -7.90 -10.05 26.61
CA GLN A 281 -8.33 -9.83 25.22
C GLN A 281 -7.26 -10.20 24.19
N LEU A 282 -5.96 -10.10 24.50
CA LEU A 282 -4.88 -10.65 23.68
C LEU A 282 -4.92 -12.19 23.56
N LYS A 283 -5.60 -12.86 24.49
CA LYS A 283 -5.92 -14.29 24.45
C LYS A 283 -7.12 -14.63 23.55
N LEU A 284 -7.74 -13.66 22.88
CA LEU A 284 -8.75 -13.96 21.86
C LEU A 284 -8.06 -14.71 20.71
N HIS A 285 -8.51 -15.93 20.48
CA HIS A 285 -8.19 -16.66 19.26
C HIS A 285 -8.46 -15.74 18.05
N PRO A 286 -7.62 -15.79 17.00
CA PRO A 286 -7.94 -15.09 15.76
C PRO A 286 -9.35 -15.47 15.32
N LEU A 287 -10.13 -14.50 14.81
CA LEU A 287 -11.46 -14.80 14.27
C LEU A 287 -11.36 -15.98 13.30
N PRO A 288 -12.36 -16.88 13.27
CA PRO A 288 -12.40 -17.95 12.28
C PRO A 288 -12.18 -17.41 10.87
N LEU A 289 -11.45 -18.14 10.03
CA LEU A 289 -11.08 -17.71 8.68
C LEU A 289 -12.30 -17.25 7.86
N VAL A 290 -13.48 -17.86 8.07
CA VAL A 290 -14.74 -17.50 7.38
C VAL A 290 -15.20 -16.07 7.66
N GLU A 291 -14.88 -15.53 8.84
CA GLU A 291 -15.29 -14.18 9.27
C GLU A 291 -14.34 -13.08 8.80
N LEU A 292 -13.17 -13.46 8.31
CA LEU A 292 -12.16 -12.53 7.79
C LEU A 292 -12.56 -11.96 6.42
N ASN A 293 -12.13 -10.72 6.17
CA ASN A 293 -12.21 -10.14 4.83
C ASN A 293 -11.21 -10.79 3.86
N THR A 294 -11.30 -10.45 2.58
CA THR A 294 -10.46 -11.05 1.53
C THR A 294 -8.96 -10.86 1.77
N TYR A 295 -8.53 -9.67 2.20
CA TYR A 295 -7.12 -9.39 2.47
C TYR A 295 -6.58 -10.14 3.71
N GLU A 296 -7.40 -10.23 4.75
CA GLU A 296 -7.07 -11.00 5.97
C GLU A 296 -6.97 -12.50 5.68
N LYS A 297 -7.83 -13.04 4.80
CA LYS A 297 -7.73 -14.42 4.31
C LYS A 297 -6.45 -14.65 3.52
N PHE A 298 -6.11 -13.73 2.61
CA PHE A 298 -4.89 -13.80 1.81
C PHE A 298 -3.62 -13.85 2.68
N THR A 299 -3.60 -13.07 3.75
CA THR A 299 -2.44 -12.92 4.64
C THR A 299 -2.36 -13.95 5.78
N ALA A 300 -3.26 -14.94 5.81
CA ALA A 300 -3.26 -15.98 6.84
C ALA A 300 -1.99 -16.85 6.77
N VAL A 301 -1.43 -17.16 7.94
CA VAL A 301 -0.23 -18.01 8.11
C VAL A 301 -0.48 -19.12 9.13
N ASP A 302 0.23 -20.24 8.96
CA ASP A 302 -0.03 -21.48 9.71
C ASP A 302 0.10 -21.31 11.22
N LYS A 303 1.06 -20.47 11.66
CA LYS A 303 1.23 -20.06 13.07
C LYS A 303 -0.06 -19.62 13.76
N PHE A 304 -0.92 -18.89 13.04
CA PHE A 304 -2.17 -18.36 13.58
C PHE A 304 -3.40 -19.14 13.11
N TYR A 305 -3.30 -19.82 11.97
CA TYR A 305 -4.38 -20.59 11.37
C TYR A 305 -3.85 -21.98 10.93
N PRO A 306 -3.58 -22.89 11.88
CA PRO A 306 -2.98 -24.18 11.56
C PRO A 306 -3.78 -24.98 10.52
N GLY A 307 -3.11 -25.43 9.47
CA GLY A 307 -3.70 -26.15 8.33
C GLY A 307 -4.54 -25.29 7.38
N GLN A 308 -4.58 -23.97 7.60
CA GLN A 308 -5.43 -23.01 6.89
C GLN A 308 -4.63 -21.78 6.41
N ALA A 309 -3.31 -21.91 6.27
CA ALA A 309 -2.48 -20.84 5.74
C ALA A 309 -2.90 -20.48 4.30
N ALA A 310 -2.70 -19.22 3.94
CA ALA A 310 -2.85 -18.72 2.58
C ALA A 310 -1.47 -18.31 2.05
N VAL A 311 -1.35 -17.11 1.50
CA VAL A 311 -0.10 -16.59 0.94
C VAL A 311 0.82 -16.04 2.02
N GLY A 312 0.26 -15.49 3.10
CA GLY A 312 1.03 -14.80 4.14
C GLY A 312 1.22 -13.32 3.82
N ASN A 313 2.19 -12.68 4.47
CA ASN A 313 2.42 -11.25 4.41
C ASN A 313 3.91 -10.95 4.24
N MET A 314 4.29 -9.67 4.16
CA MET A 314 5.67 -9.30 3.86
C MET A 314 6.68 -9.84 4.89
N HIS A 315 6.26 -10.01 6.14
CA HIS A 315 7.09 -10.47 7.26
C HIS A 315 7.00 -11.97 7.50
N TYR A 316 5.87 -12.59 7.15
CA TYR A 316 5.60 -14.01 7.39
C TYR A 316 5.26 -14.72 6.07
N ALA A 317 6.11 -15.68 5.71
CA ALA A 317 5.71 -16.71 4.77
C ALA A 317 4.63 -17.63 5.38
N PRO A 318 3.94 -18.47 4.58
CA PRO A 318 2.89 -19.36 5.09
C PRO A 318 3.31 -20.23 6.29
N ASN A 319 4.60 -20.61 6.37
CA ASN A 319 5.17 -21.48 7.39
C ASN A 319 6.02 -20.74 8.46
N SER A 320 6.04 -19.41 8.47
CA SER A 320 6.88 -18.65 9.39
C SER A 320 6.38 -18.72 10.84
N HIS A 321 7.30 -18.94 11.79
CA HIS A 321 7.01 -18.91 13.23
C HIS A 321 7.28 -17.56 13.89
N GLY A 322 7.98 -16.66 13.20
CA GLY A 322 8.29 -15.29 13.64
C GLY A 322 8.58 -14.40 12.44
N ASP A 323 8.84 -13.13 12.72
CA ASP A 323 9.23 -12.17 11.69
C ASP A 323 10.50 -12.64 10.99
N TYR A 324 10.54 -12.50 9.67
CA TYR A 324 11.73 -12.74 8.84
C TYR A 324 12.14 -14.21 8.73
N ASP A 325 11.26 -15.12 9.16
CA ASP A 325 11.45 -16.57 9.11
C ASP A 325 11.11 -17.15 7.71
N TRP A 326 11.67 -16.56 6.66
CA TRP A 326 11.45 -16.96 5.26
C TRP A 326 12.29 -18.18 4.83
N ALA A 327 13.28 -18.56 5.65
CA ALA A 327 14.14 -19.71 5.40
C ALA A 327 13.62 -21.00 6.08
N ASN A 328 12.41 -20.95 6.66
CA ASN A 328 11.82 -22.06 7.40
C ASN A 328 11.56 -23.27 6.50
N GLU A 329 12.04 -24.44 6.93
CA GLU A 329 11.94 -25.71 6.19
C GLU A 329 10.66 -26.49 6.52
N THR A 330 9.93 -26.08 7.55
CA THR A 330 8.69 -26.73 8.00
C THR A 330 7.67 -26.73 6.87
N TYR A 331 7.15 -27.92 6.57
CA TYR A 331 6.07 -28.07 5.61
C TYR A 331 4.73 -27.73 6.26
N VAL A 332 3.93 -26.90 5.58
CA VAL A 332 2.58 -26.54 5.99
C VAL A 332 1.60 -26.73 4.83
N ILE A 333 0.32 -26.94 5.15
CA ILE A 333 -0.76 -26.89 4.17
C ILE A 333 -1.10 -25.42 3.93
N THR A 334 -1.11 -25.00 2.67
CA THR A 334 -1.39 -23.61 2.28
C THR A 334 -2.23 -23.55 1.00
N SER A 335 -3.08 -22.53 0.92
CA SER A 335 -3.95 -22.24 -0.22
C SER A 335 -3.33 -21.29 -1.26
N TRP A 336 -2.03 -20.98 -1.21
CA TRP A 336 -1.42 -20.01 -2.14
C TRP A 336 -1.65 -20.35 -3.62
N VAL A 337 -1.73 -21.64 -3.99
CA VAL A 337 -2.04 -22.09 -5.36
C VAL A 337 -3.46 -21.72 -5.80
N ASP A 338 -4.42 -21.65 -4.88
CA ASP A 338 -5.79 -21.25 -5.18
C ASP A 338 -5.86 -19.74 -5.43
N TRP A 339 -5.16 -18.96 -4.60
CA TRP A 339 -5.01 -17.53 -4.80
C TRP A 339 -4.33 -17.20 -6.14
N ALA A 340 -3.26 -17.91 -6.48
CA ALA A 340 -2.51 -17.68 -7.70
C ALA A 340 -3.32 -17.99 -8.98
N ASN A 341 -4.13 -19.05 -8.96
CA ASN A 341 -4.75 -19.58 -10.18
C ASN A 341 -6.24 -19.30 -10.29
N ASN A 342 -6.96 -19.15 -9.18
CA ASN A 342 -8.42 -19.16 -9.15
C ASN A 342 -9.03 -17.87 -8.60
N TYR A 343 -8.28 -16.97 -7.96
CA TYR A 343 -8.85 -15.69 -7.51
C TYR A 343 -9.39 -14.88 -8.71
N PRO A 344 -10.64 -14.36 -8.66
CA PRO A 344 -11.52 -14.18 -7.49
C PRO A 344 -12.40 -15.39 -7.12
N ASP A 345 -12.53 -16.37 -8.01
CA ASP A 345 -13.40 -17.54 -7.85
C ASP A 345 -12.63 -18.71 -7.19
N LEU A 346 -12.18 -18.50 -5.95
CA LEU A 346 -11.42 -19.49 -5.17
C LEU A 346 -12.15 -20.84 -5.09
N GLN A 347 -11.42 -21.94 -5.32
CA GLN A 347 -11.96 -23.31 -5.38
C GLN A 347 -11.62 -24.14 -4.13
N GLY A 348 -10.90 -23.57 -3.17
CA GLY A 348 -10.42 -24.26 -1.97
C GLY A 348 -9.21 -25.16 -2.23
N GLN A 349 -8.45 -24.90 -3.30
CA GLN A 349 -7.25 -25.67 -3.62
C GLN A 349 -6.17 -25.46 -2.56
N THR A 350 -5.47 -26.53 -2.17
CA THR A 350 -4.34 -26.45 -1.23
C THR A 350 -3.16 -27.27 -1.71
N ILE A 351 -1.97 -26.95 -1.19
CA ILE A 351 -0.73 -27.68 -1.42
C ILE A 351 0.10 -27.73 -0.15
N VAL A 352 0.95 -28.74 -0.02
CA VAL A 352 2.00 -28.80 1.02
C VAL A 352 3.22 -28.02 0.52
N SER A 353 3.66 -27.01 1.26
CA SER A 353 4.69 -26.06 0.84
C SER A 353 5.64 -25.70 1.97
N ASN A 354 6.85 -25.25 1.63
CA ASN A 354 7.83 -24.62 2.53
C ASN A 354 8.69 -23.61 1.72
N LYS A 355 9.88 -23.25 2.22
CA LYS A 355 10.79 -22.30 1.55
C LYS A 355 11.12 -22.58 0.09
N THR A 356 11.10 -23.84 -0.35
CA THR A 356 11.48 -24.18 -1.74
C THR A 356 10.50 -23.62 -2.77
N THR A 357 9.35 -23.12 -2.33
CA THR A 357 8.37 -22.45 -3.19
C THR A 357 8.85 -21.08 -3.68
N TRP A 358 9.56 -20.32 -2.85
CA TRP A 358 10.07 -18.99 -3.21
C TRP A 358 11.58 -18.93 -3.35
N LEU A 359 12.33 -19.74 -2.60
CA LEU A 359 13.79 -19.67 -2.55
C LEU A 359 14.44 -20.57 -3.59
N LYS A 360 15.07 -19.98 -4.61
CA LYS A 360 15.95 -20.70 -5.55
C LYS A 360 17.39 -20.72 -5.06
N THR A 361 18.18 -21.67 -5.56
CA THR A 361 19.61 -21.78 -5.24
C THR A 361 20.35 -20.49 -5.59
N GLY A 362 21.04 -19.91 -4.61
CA GLY A 362 21.81 -18.66 -4.77
C GLY A 362 21.03 -17.38 -4.52
N GLU A 363 19.72 -17.44 -4.27
CA GLU A 363 18.92 -16.27 -3.90
C GLU A 363 18.98 -15.98 -2.40
N GLN A 364 18.77 -14.71 -2.05
CA GLN A 364 18.69 -14.24 -0.67
C GLN A 364 17.25 -14.41 -0.16
N ASN A 365 17.10 -14.94 1.06
CA ASN A 365 15.80 -15.40 1.59
C ASN A 365 14.69 -14.34 1.54
N GLY A 366 14.98 -13.12 2.01
CA GLY A 366 14.03 -12.00 2.04
C GLY A 366 13.57 -11.62 0.64
N ARG A 367 14.51 -11.21 -0.22
CA ARG A 367 14.25 -10.81 -1.61
C ARG A 367 13.49 -11.87 -2.39
N ALA A 368 13.86 -13.15 -2.25
CA ALA A 368 13.18 -14.26 -2.91
C ALA A 368 11.71 -14.38 -2.45
N HIS A 369 11.47 -14.35 -1.14
CA HIS A 369 10.12 -14.36 -0.60
C HIS A 369 9.31 -13.13 -1.03
N HIS A 370 9.86 -11.93 -0.97
CA HIS A 370 9.15 -10.69 -1.34
C HIS A 370 8.74 -10.70 -2.81
N LYS A 371 9.63 -11.13 -3.72
CA LYS A 371 9.30 -11.31 -5.15
C LYS A 371 8.16 -12.30 -5.34
N TRP A 372 8.24 -13.46 -4.66
CA TRP A 372 7.18 -14.45 -4.70
C TRP A 372 5.86 -13.88 -4.16
N TRP A 373 5.87 -13.22 -3.00
CA TRP A 373 4.67 -12.64 -2.39
C TRP A 373 4.02 -11.59 -3.30
N PHE A 374 4.81 -10.69 -3.90
CA PHE A 374 4.29 -9.74 -4.89
C PHE A 374 3.65 -10.46 -6.08
N SER A 375 4.27 -11.55 -6.57
CA SER A 375 3.72 -12.34 -7.67
C SER A 375 2.38 -13.03 -7.35
N MET A 376 2.08 -13.22 -6.07
CA MET A 376 0.81 -13.78 -5.60
C MET A 376 -0.30 -12.73 -5.48
N LEU A 377 -0.01 -11.43 -5.60
CA LEU A 377 -1.04 -10.40 -5.46
C LEU A 377 -2.10 -10.52 -6.58
N PRO A 378 -3.40 -10.48 -6.22
CA PRO A 378 -4.50 -10.53 -7.17
C PRO A 378 -4.39 -9.53 -8.32
N HIS A 379 -4.66 -10.02 -9.53
CA HIS A 379 -4.53 -9.24 -10.77
C HIS A 379 -5.64 -9.53 -11.79
N ALA A 380 -6.73 -10.18 -11.37
CA ALA A 380 -7.86 -10.51 -12.23
C ALA A 380 -8.74 -9.28 -12.54
N LYS A 381 -9.47 -9.31 -13.66
CA LYS A 381 -10.37 -8.20 -14.02
C LYS A 381 -11.65 -8.24 -13.19
N GLY A 382 -12.30 -7.07 -13.08
CA GLY A 382 -13.61 -6.94 -12.44
C GLY A 382 -13.54 -6.60 -10.95
N ARG A 383 -14.70 -6.67 -10.31
CA ARG A 383 -14.91 -6.28 -8.92
C ARG A 383 -15.80 -7.28 -8.21
N ASP A 384 -15.62 -7.38 -6.90
CA ASP A 384 -16.48 -8.18 -6.06
C ASP A 384 -17.83 -7.50 -5.81
N VAL A 385 -18.72 -8.16 -5.08
CA VAL A 385 -20.08 -7.68 -4.79
C VAL A 385 -20.12 -6.40 -3.95
N ASP A 386 -19.00 -6.02 -3.32
CA ASP A 386 -18.84 -4.80 -2.53
C ASP A 386 -18.03 -3.72 -3.28
N GLY A 387 -17.63 -4.01 -4.51
CA GLY A 387 -16.96 -3.09 -5.41
C GLY A 387 -15.44 -3.07 -5.25
N TYR A 388 -14.84 -3.96 -4.44
CA TYR A 388 -13.39 -4.10 -4.37
C TYR A 388 -12.86 -4.72 -5.65
N SER A 389 -11.71 -4.24 -6.11
CA SER A 389 -11.05 -4.68 -7.34
C SER A 389 -10.53 -6.11 -7.18
N HIS A 390 -10.74 -6.93 -8.21
CA HIS A 390 -10.06 -8.22 -8.31
C HIS A 390 -8.58 -8.08 -8.72
N ASN A 391 -8.17 -6.88 -9.11
CA ASN A 391 -6.79 -6.52 -9.39
C ASN A 391 -6.30 -5.54 -8.33
N TRP A 392 -5.50 -6.01 -7.38
CA TRP A 392 -5.03 -5.19 -6.26
C TRP A 392 -3.96 -4.18 -6.68
N TRP A 393 -3.29 -4.39 -7.82
CA TRP A 393 -2.35 -3.43 -8.39
C TRP A 393 -3.00 -2.09 -8.75
N THR A 394 -4.33 -2.06 -8.96
CA THR A 394 -5.06 -0.80 -9.20
C THR A 394 -5.06 0.13 -7.98
N TYR A 395 -4.81 -0.39 -6.78
CA TYR A 395 -4.64 0.40 -5.56
C TYR A 395 -3.18 0.79 -5.36
N LEU A 396 -2.27 -0.13 -5.66
CA LEU A 396 -0.86 -0.04 -5.30
C LEU A 396 -0.06 0.88 -6.21
N GLY A 397 -0.44 1.00 -7.48
CA GLY A 397 0.16 1.97 -8.41
C GLY A 397 -0.09 3.42 -8.00
N PRO A 398 -1.36 3.88 -7.93
CA PRO A 398 -1.68 5.25 -7.54
C PRO A 398 -1.60 5.51 -6.03
N ILE A 399 -1.61 4.45 -5.22
CA ILE A 399 -1.64 4.52 -3.75
C ILE A 399 -2.89 5.27 -3.25
N ASP A 400 -4.01 4.95 -3.90
CA ASP A 400 -5.28 5.67 -3.77
C ASP A 400 -6.47 4.74 -4.04
N TRP A 401 -7.63 5.11 -3.51
CA TRP A 401 -8.90 4.38 -3.68
C TRP A 401 -10.09 5.32 -3.54
N VAL A 402 -11.28 4.88 -3.95
CA VAL A 402 -12.50 5.68 -3.82
C VAL A 402 -12.93 5.76 -2.36
N ASP A 403 -13.08 6.97 -1.84
CA ASP A 403 -13.53 7.22 -0.47
C ASP A 403 -15.02 7.64 -0.44
N THR A 404 -15.50 8.30 -1.50
CA THR A 404 -16.92 8.66 -1.66
C THR A 404 -17.41 8.38 -3.08
N VAL A 405 -18.65 7.89 -3.18
CA VAL A 405 -19.37 7.70 -4.45
C VAL A 405 -20.54 8.67 -4.48
N GLU A 406 -20.74 9.36 -5.60
CA GLU A 406 -21.87 10.26 -5.85
C GLU A 406 -22.56 9.88 -7.16
N ILE A 407 -23.89 9.74 -7.13
CA ILE A 407 -24.70 9.45 -8.33
C ILE A 407 -25.45 10.72 -8.73
N GLN A 408 -25.30 11.14 -9.98
CA GLN A 408 -26.08 12.26 -10.51
C GLN A 408 -27.57 11.89 -10.62
N PRO A 409 -28.50 12.80 -10.31
CA PRO A 409 -29.91 12.46 -10.21
C PRO A 409 -30.56 12.04 -11.54
N VAL A 410 -31.08 10.82 -11.57
CA VAL A 410 -31.99 10.32 -12.62
C VAL A 410 -33.33 9.98 -11.97
N LYS A 411 -34.31 10.89 -12.08
CA LYS A 411 -35.61 10.68 -11.41
C LYS A 411 -36.55 9.77 -12.21
N LYS A 412 -36.43 9.77 -13.53
CA LYS A 412 -37.46 9.22 -14.43
C LYS A 412 -36.83 8.56 -15.64
N LEU A 413 -37.19 7.31 -15.86
CA LEU A 413 -36.77 6.51 -17.01
C LEU A 413 -38.01 6.06 -17.79
N VAL A 414 -37.97 6.15 -19.12
CA VAL A 414 -39.08 5.61 -19.94
C VAL A 414 -38.97 4.08 -19.98
N ILE A 415 -40.09 3.37 -19.88
CA ILE A 415 -40.10 1.91 -20.02
C ILE A 415 -39.50 1.53 -21.39
N GLY A 416 -38.52 0.63 -21.37
CA GLY A 416 -37.74 0.20 -22.52
C GLY A 416 -36.44 0.99 -22.75
N GLN A 417 -36.30 2.18 -22.15
CA GLN A 417 -35.11 3.03 -22.28
C GLN A 417 -33.95 2.48 -21.45
N PHE A 418 -32.74 2.62 -22.01
CA PHE A 418 -31.47 2.40 -21.32
C PHE A 418 -30.85 3.74 -20.93
N GLU A 419 -30.24 3.79 -19.76
CA GLU A 419 -29.53 4.97 -19.28
C GLU A 419 -28.25 4.55 -18.53
N VAL A 420 -27.14 5.20 -18.83
CA VAL A 420 -25.91 5.07 -18.06
C VAL A 420 -25.94 6.15 -16.99
N LEU A 421 -25.87 5.76 -15.73
CA LEU A 421 -25.82 6.72 -14.63
C LEU A 421 -24.48 7.47 -14.68
N SER A 422 -24.52 8.79 -14.51
CA SER A 422 -23.30 9.56 -14.27
C SER A 422 -22.92 9.43 -12.80
N ILE A 423 -21.77 8.81 -12.56
CA ILE A 423 -21.29 8.48 -11.22
C ILE A 423 -19.89 9.07 -11.04
N LYS A 424 -19.74 9.88 -10.00
CA LYS A 424 -18.48 10.51 -9.63
C LYS A 424 -17.88 9.79 -8.42
N GLY A 425 -16.61 9.45 -8.49
CA GLY A 425 -15.81 8.99 -7.37
C GLY A 425 -14.96 10.14 -6.83
N ILE A 426 -14.95 10.32 -5.52
CA ILE A 426 -14.00 11.16 -4.81
C ILE A 426 -13.01 10.22 -4.13
N PHE A 427 -11.76 10.30 -4.54
CA PHE A 427 -10.69 9.43 -4.06
C PHE A 427 -10.14 9.92 -2.72
N ARG A 428 -9.39 9.07 -2.02
CA ARG A 428 -8.75 9.42 -0.75
C ARG A 428 -7.74 10.57 -0.90
N SER A 429 -7.14 10.70 -2.08
CA SER A 429 -6.35 11.86 -2.51
C SER A 429 -7.16 13.14 -2.75
N THR A 430 -8.49 13.11 -2.55
CA THR A 430 -9.46 14.15 -2.91
C THR A 430 -9.59 14.41 -4.41
N GLN A 431 -8.97 13.59 -5.27
CA GLN A 431 -9.17 13.68 -6.71
C GLN A 431 -10.59 13.21 -7.05
N GLU A 432 -11.24 13.91 -7.98
CA GLU A 432 -12.53 13.49 -8.52
C GLU A 432 -12.33 12.80 -9.89
N ALA A 433 -13.07 11.74 -10.15
CA ALA A 433 -13.11 11.10 -11.46
C ALA A 433 -14.51 10.56 -11.79
N ASP A 434 -14.81 10.46 -13.09
CA ASP A 434 -15.97 9.70 -13.56
C ASP A 434 -15.67 8.21 -13.42
N ILE A 435 -16.48 7.52 -12.62
CA ILE A 435 -16.38 6.08 -12.37
C ILE A 435 -17.61 5.33 -12.89
N SER A 436 -18.43 5.94 -13.75
CA SER A 436 -19.69 5.35 -14.26
C SER A 436 -19.52 3.95 -14.86
N ASN A 437 -18.36 3.70 -15.49
CA ASN A 437 -18.02 2.42 -16.10
C ASN A 437 -17.21 1.47 -15.19
N ASP A 438 -16.94 1.87 -13.95
CA ASP A 438 -16.06 1.18 -13.00
C ASP A 438 -16.70 1.10 -11.60
N VAL A 439 -17.99 0.75 -11.57
CA VAL A 439 -18.76 0.45 -10.36
C VAL A 439 -19.55 -0.86 -10.53
N VAL A 440 -19.92 -1.46 -9.40
CA VAL A 440 -20.91 -2.54 -9.37
C VAL A 440 -22.29 -1.93 -9.12
N LEU A 441 -23.23 -2.15 -10.05
CA LEU A 441 -24.61 -1.69 -9.94
C LEU A 441 -25.54 -2.80 -9.46
N THR A 442 -26.43 -2.48 -8.53
CA THR A 442 -27.52 -3.36 -8.10
C THR A 442 -28.86 -2.64 -8.12
N SER A 443 -29.95 -3.38 -8.33
CA SER A 443 -31.32 -2.86 -8.27
C SER A 443 -32.10 -3.56 -7.17
N SER A 444 -32.82 -2.80 -6.34
CA SER A 444 -33.72 -3.37 -5.33
C SER A 444 -34.93 -4.09 -5.93
N ASN A 445 -35.26 -3.80 -7.21
CA ASN A 445 -36.30 -4.52 -7.94
C ASN A 445 -35.97 -4.61 -9.44
N PRO A 446 -35.25 -5.68 -9.87
CA PRO A 446 -34.89 -5.90 -11.27
C PRO A 446 -36.08 -6.06 -12.23
N LYS A 447 -37.30 -6.30 -11.72
CA LYS A 447 -38.52 -6.36 -12.54
C LYS A 447 -39.04 -4.98 -12.93
N VAL A 448 -38.64 -3.93 -12.21
CA VAL A 448 -39.00 -2.52 -12.49
C VAL A 448 -37.86 -1.80 -13.19
N ILE A 449 -36.66 -1.81 -12.59
CA ILE A 449 -35.43 -1.28 -13.20
C ILE A 449 -34.39 -2.38 -13.20
N ARG A 450 -33.96 -2.83 -14.39
CA ARG A 450 -32.96 -3.89 -14.55
C ARG A 450 -31.58 -3.30 -14.81
N ILE A 451 -30.54 -3.91 -14.25
CA ILE A 451 -29.13 -3.62 -14.59
C ILE A 451 -28.75 -4.42 -15.84
N VAL A 452 -28.16 -3.76 -16.83
CA VAL A 452 -27.63 -4.37 -18.06
C VAL A 452 -26.25 -3.79 -18.34
N GLY A 453 -25.19 -4.53 -17.99
CA GLY A 453 -23.83 -3.99 -17.97
C GLY A 453 -23.73 -2.81 -17.00
N GLN A 454 -23.20 -1.68 -17.46
CA GLN A 454 -23.11 -0.42 -16.70
C GLN A 454 -24.33 0.50 -16.88
N ALA A 455 -25.40 0.02 -17.53
CA ALA A 455 -26.63 0.77 -17.75
C ALA A 455 -27.79 0.22 -16.91
N ILE A 456 -28.76 1.10 -16.66
CA ILE A 456 -30.08 0.74 -16.12
C ILE A 456 -31.12 0.73 -17.25
N GLN A 457 -32.12 -0.14 -17.13
CA GLN A 457 -33.22 -0.23 -18.09
C GLN A 457 -34.58 -0.21 -17.37
N GLY A 458 -35.50 0.63 -17.84
CA GLY A 458 -36.89 0.61 -17.40
C GLY A 458 -37.62 -0.62 -17.94
N VAL A 459 -38.16 -1.47 -17.08
CA VAL A 459 -38.82 -2.73 -17.47
C VAL A 459 -40.33 -2.66 -17.30
N SER A 460 -40.79 -2.15 -16.17
CA SER A 460 -42.21 -1.95 -15.88
C SER A 460 -42.44 -0.67 -15.10
N GLU A 461 -43.69 -0.24 -14.99
CA GLU A 461 -44.04 0.92 -14.18
C GLU A 461 -43.74 0.66 -12.69
N GLY A 462 -43.13 1.63 -12.02
CA GLY A 462 -42.78 1.56 -10.60
C GLY A 462 -41.48 2.29 -10.27
N THR A 463 -41.05 2.17 -9.02
CA THR A 463 -39.79 2.74 -8.53
C THR A 463 -38.90 1.62 -8.01
N ALA A 464 -37.60 1.70 -8.32
CA ALA A 464 -36.58 0.85 -7.74
C ALA A 464 -35.39 1.70 -7.30
N THR A 465 -34.71 1.26 -6.24
CA THR A 465 -33.48 1.87 -5.75
C THR A 465 -32.31 1.23 -6.48
N ILE A 466 -31.49 2.07 -7.11
CA ILE A 466 -30.24 1.66 -7.75
C ILE A 466 -29.10 2.04 -6.83
N THR A 467 -28.24 1.06 -6.51
CA THR A 467 -27.05 1.26 -5.70
C THR A 467 -25.82 1.06 -6.57
N ALA A 468 -24.89 2.00 -6.51
CA ALA A 468 -23.56 1.88 -7.10
C ALA A 468 -22.54 1.66 -6.00
N LYS A 469 -21.67 0.64 -6.18
CA LYS A 469 -20.61 0.28 -5.23
C LYS A 469 -19.22 0.33 -5.86
N ARG A 470 -18.24 0.80 -5.10
CA ARG A 470 -16.82 0.89 -5.47
C ARG A 470 -15.97 0.92 -4.21
N ASP A 471 -14.97 0.05 -4.11
CA ASP A 471 -14.02 -0.01 -2.98
C ASP A 471 -14.67 -0.08 -1.60
N GLY A 472 -15.78 -0.84 -1.48
CA GLY A 472 -16.56 -0.92 -0.25
C GLY A 472 -17.39 0.32 0.06
N ARG A 473 -17.34 1.36 -0.79
CA ARG A 473 -18.16 2.58 -0.71
C ARG A 473 -19.34 2.49 -1.64
N GLN A 474 -20.43 3.16 -1.28
CA GLN A 474 -21.66 3.09 -2.07
C GLN A 474 -22.51 4.36 -2.00
N ALA A 475 -23.29 4.58 -3.05
CA ALA A 475 -24.37 5.54 -3.09
C ALA A 475 -25.62 4.91 -3.71
N SER A 476 -26.79 5.45 -3.40
CA SER A 476 -28.06 4.95 -3.91
C SER A 476 -28.98 6.07 -4.38
N ILE A 477 -29.79 5.76 -5.38
CA ILE A 477 -30.80 6.66 -5.92
C ILE A 477 -32.08 5.90 -6.25
N ASP A 478 -33.23 6.51 -6.00
CA ASP A 478 -34.52 5.99 -6.46
C ASP A 478 -34.79 6.44 -7.90
N VAL A 479 -35.02 5.46 -8.77
CA VAL A 479 -35.36 5.67 -10.19
C VAL A 479 -36.77 5.19 -10.44
N THR A 480 -37.60 6.04 -11.03
CA THR A 480 -38.99 5.71 -11.38
C THR A 480 -39.10 5.40 -12.88
N ALA A 481 -39.51 4.19 -13.23
CA ALA A 481 -39.89 3.83 -14.58
C ALA A 481 -41.37 4.10 -14.84
N ARG A 482 -41.65 4.73 -15.97
CA ARG A 482 -43.02 5.05 -16.42
C ARG A 482 -43.11 5.05 -17.94
N ARG A 483 -44.33 4.97 -18.47
CA ARG A 483 -44.58 5.03 -19.92
C ARG A 483 -44.25 6.38 -20.51
#